data_AF-A0AAE3AIT4-F1
#
_entry.id   AF-A0AAE3AIT4-F1
#
_cell.length_a   1.000
_cell.length_b   1.000
_cell.length_c   1.000
_cell.angle_alpha   90.00
_cell.angle_beta   90.00
_cell.angle_gamma   90.00
#
_symmetry.space_group_name_H-M   'P 1'
#
loop_
_entity.id
_entity.type
_entity.pdbx_description
1 polymer ?
#
loop_
_entity_poly.entity_id
_entity_poly.type
_entity_poly.pdbx_seq_one_letter_code
_entity_poly.pdbx_strand_id
1 'polypeptide(L)'
;MQYQFSMNESVESVTRKLVALCKTQKAPESRAQMFRLFQLLCSMKFDFYLILSILCNLNEFSTSELKIILQASPSPDQILQPTPQNIRITIPRWTPSKYHSGRIADIVTDVYEKIDRALPGIYIYNSNLNPKNARSLNDLYVLVIVENSIRWYDINRRCNYSFSKPTITEEVYTHVENSFM
;
A
#
# COMPACT_ATOMS: atom_id res chain seq x y z
N MET A 1 -3.89 -28.53 9.48
CA MET A 1 -3.50 -28.69 8.06
C MET A 1 -1.98 -28.50 8.00
N GLN A 2 -1.20 -29.54 7.67
CA GLN A 2 0.26 -29.43 7.50
C GLN A 2 0.54 -28.86 6.10
N TYR A 3 1.19 -27.70 6.04
CA TYR A 3 1.67 -27.13 4.77
C TYR A 3 2.97 -27.85 4.39
N GLN A 4 2.93 -28.76 3.42
CA GLN A 4 4.13 -29.30 2.79
C GLN A 4 4.66 -28.29 1.76
N PHE A 5 5.96 -28.01 1.83
CA PHE A 5 6.70 -27.23 0.83
C PHE A 5 7.48 -28.21 -0.06
N SER A 6 7.22 -28.18 -1.37
CA SER A 6 8.00 -28.91 -2.38
C SER A 6 9.19 -28.07 -2.85
N MET A 7 10.32 -28.70 -3.21
CA MET A 7 11.52 -28.01 -3.70
C MET A 7 11.32 -27.24 -5.03
N ASN A 8 10.23 -27.51 -5.76
CA ASN A 8 9.95 -26.89 -7.07
C ASN A 8 8.85 -25.81 -7.01
N GLU A 9 8.56 -25.25 -5.84
CA GLU A 9 7.51 -24.24 -5.70
C GLU A 9 7.96 -22.84 -6.13
N SER A 10 7.05 -22.14 -6.81
CA SER A 10 7.28 -20.73 -7.14
C SER A 10 7.29 -19.87 -5.87
N VAL A 11 8.00 -18.75 -5.92
CA VAL A 11 8.01 -17.74 -4.82
C VAL A 11 6.60 -17.28 -4.48
N GLU A 12 5.74 -17.13 -5.48
CA GLU A 12 4.33 -16.81 -5.26
C GLU A 12 3.63 -17.87 -4.41
N SER A 13 3.78 -19.15 -4.76
CA SER A 13 3.17 -20.28 -4.04
C SER A 13 3.65 -20.33 -2.59
N VAL A 14 4.97 -20.22 -2.37
CA VAL A 14 5.57 -20.21 -1.03
C VAL A 14 5.06 -19.03 -0.22
N THR A 15 5.02 -17.82 -0.79
CA THR A 15 4.54 -16.61 -0.10
C THR A 15 3.06 -16.76 0.29
N ARG A 16 2.22 -17.29 -0.60
CA ARG A 16 0.79 -17.54 -0.31
C ARG A 16 0.60 -18.51 0.85
N LYS A 17 1.38 -19.60 0.89
CA LYS A 17 1.35 -20.57 1.99
C LYS A 17 1.78 -19.95 3.31
N LEU A 18 2.84 -19.14 3.32
CA LEU A 18 3.31 -18.44 4.52
C LEU A 18 2.28 -17.45 5.04
N VAL A 19 1.64 -16.68 4.16
CA VAL A 19 0.55 -15.78 4.54
C VAL A 19 -0.62 -16.56 5.13
N ALA A 20 -1.03 -17.67 4.52
CA ALA A 20 -2.10 -18.53 5.05
C ALA A 20 -1.74 -19.12 6.43
N LEU A 21 -0.49 -19.53 6.62
CA LEU A 21 0.01 -20.01 7.91
C LEU A 21 -0.06 -18.91 8.97
N CYS A 22 0.37 -17.69 8.67
CA CYS A 22 0.33 -16.56 9.60
C CYS A 22 -1.09 -16.09 9.94
N LYS A 23 -2.09 -16.37 9.09
CA LYS A 23 -3.50 -16.11 9.40
C LYS A 23 -4.10 -17.16 10.34
N THR A 24 -3.70 -18.42 10.18
CA THR A 24 -4.28 -19.56 10.92
C THR A 24 -3.61 -19.80 12.25
N GLN A 25 -2.30 -19.56 12.33
CA GLN A 25 -1.51 -19.67 13.54
C GLN A 25 -1.17 -18.25 13.99
N LYS A 26 -1.68 -17.83 15.16
CA LYS A 26 -1.22 -16.61 15.84
C LYS A 26 0.23 -16.83 16.35
N ALA A 27 1.17 -17.05 15.43
CA ALA A 27 2.56 -17.36 15.69
C ALA A 27 3.42 -16.15 15.31
N PRO A 28 3.82 -15.31 16.28
CA PRO A 28 4.59 -14.09 16.02
C PRO A 28 5.91 -14.35 15.29
N GLU A 29 6.55 -15.48 15.60
CA GLU A 29 7.81 -15.86 14.96
C GLU A 29 7.65 -16.14 13.46
N SER A 30 6.62 -16.90 13.07
CA SER A 30 6.35 -17.18 11.65
C SER A 30 6.09 -15.89 10.86
N ARG A 31 5.41 -14.92 11.49
CA ARG A 31 5.17 -13.61 10.90
C ARG A 31 6.47 -12.81 10.74
N ALA A 32 7.33 -12.79 11.75
CA ALA A 32 8.64 -12.15 11.65
C ALA A 32 9.51 -12.78 10.55
N GLN A 33 9.53 -14.11 10.44
CA GLN A 33 10.27 -14.81 9.38
C GLN A 33 9.71 -14.50 7.98
N MET A 34 8.38 -14.37 7.85
CA MET A 34 7.75 -13.97 6.59
C MET A 34 8.21 -12.57 6.15
N PHE A 35 8.28 -11.59 7.06
CA PHE A 35 8.76 -10.25 6.73
C PHE A 35 10.27 -10.22 6.42
N ARG A 36 11.08 -11.06 7.09
CA ARG A 36 12.50 -11.25 6.71
C ARG A 36 12.64 -11.83 5.31
N LEU A 37 11.84 -12.84 4.98
CA LEU A 37 11.81 -13.41 3.63
C LEU A 37 11.38 -12.36 2.60
N PHE A 38 10.35 -11.56 2.91
CA PHE A 38 9.92 -10.45 2.05
C PHE A 38 11.06 -9.48 1.73
N GLN A 39 11.80 -9.04 2.74
CA GLN A 39 12.97 -8.17 2.56
C GLN A 39 14.04 -8.83 1.68
N LEU A 40 14.33 -10.11 1.94
CA LEU A 40 15.31 -10.88 1.16
C LEU A 40 14.89 -10.96 -0.32
N LEU A 41 13.65 -11.35 -0.60
CA LEU A 41 13.11 -11.42 -1.95
C LEU A 41 13.21 -10.07 -2.68
N CYS A 42 12.83 -8.97 -2.02
CA CYS A 42 12.94 -7.63 -2.62
C CYS A 42 14.40 -7.23 -2.87
N SER A 43 15.32 -7.56 -1.97
CA SER A 43 16.76 -7.30 -2.14
C SER A 43 17.33 -8.06 -3.34
N MET A 44 16.82 -9.26 -3.61
CA MET A 44 17.14 -10.11 -4.76
C MET A 44 16.37 -9.71 -6.05
N LYS A 45 15.69 -8.55 -6.06
CA LYS A 45 14.95 -8.02 -7.22
C LYS A 45 13.76 -8.86 -7.66
N PHE A 46 13.21 -9.69 -6.76
CA PHE A 46 11.91 -10.29 -7.01
C PHE A 46 10.82 -9.22 -7.07
N ASP A 47 9.70 -9.61 -7.68
CA ASP A 47 8.58 -8.71 -7.95
C ASP A 47 7.91 -8.19 -6.67
N PHE A 48 8.28 -6.99 -6.25
CA PHE A 48 7.69 -6.29 -5.10
C PHE A 48 6.16 -6.20 -5.18
N TYR A 49 5.60 -5.83 -6.34
CA TYR A 49 4.16 -5.62 -6.49
C TYR A 49 3.38 -6.94 -6.34
N LEU A 50 3.92 -8.03 -6.91
CA LEU A 50 3.37 -9.36 -6.71
C LEU A 50 3.39 -9.74 -5.23
N ILE A 51 4.54 -9.60 -4.55
CA ILE A 51 4.66 -10.02 -3.16
C ILE A 51 3.77 -9.16 -2.24
N LEU A 52 3.74 -7.83 -2.45
CA LEU A 52 2.86 -6.91 -1.71
C LEU A 52 1.38 -7.30 -1.87
N SER A 53 0.95 -7.66 -3.09
CA SER A 53 -0.43 -8.11 -3.34
C SER A 53 -0.81 -9.35 -2.53
N ILE A 54 0.15 -10.26 -2.30
CA ILE A 54 -0.06 -11.46 -1.50
C ILE A 54 -0.12 -11.09 -0.02
N LEU A 55 0.80 -10.23 0.45
CA LEU A 55 0.85 -9.74 1.83
C LEU A 55 -0.44 -9.02 2.24
N CYS A 56 -1.10 -8.31 1.32
CA CYS A 56 -2.38 -7.64 1.56
C CYS A 56 -3.50 -8.59 2.07
N ASN A 57 -3.33 -9.91 1.98
CA ASN A 57 -4.28 -10.86 2.56
C ASN A 57 -4.14 -11.02 4.08
N LEU A 58 -3.13 -10.43 4.71
CA LEU A 58 -2.97 -10.37 6.17
C LEU A 58 -3.95 -9.34 6.77
N ASN A 59 -4.43 -9.62 7.98
CA ASN A 59 -5.52 -8.83 8.57
C ASN A 59 -5.03 -7.51 9.21
N GLU A 60 -3.87 -7.53 9.85
CA GLU A 60 -3.32 -6.41 10.62
C GLU A 60 -1.81 -6.30 10.38
N PHE A 61 -1.27 -5.10 10.52
CA PHE A 61 0.15 -4.80 10.34
C PHE A 61 0.63 -3.90 11.48
N SER A 62 1.75 -4.27 12.07
CA SER A 62 2.45 -3.41 13.03
C SER A 62 3.20 -2.29 12.32
N THR A 63 3.51 -1.21 13.05
CA THR A 63 4.32 -0.09 12.55
C THR A 63 5.65 -0.57 11.94
N SER A 64 6.33 -1.52 12.59
CA SER A 64 7.60 -2.09 12.09
C SER A 64 7.43 -2.78 10.75
N GLU A 65 6.33 -3.49 10.54
CA GLU A 65 6.04 -4.19 9.29
C GLU A 65 5.70 -3.22 8.15
N LEU A 66 4.96 -2.15 8.45
CA LEU A 66 4.71 -1.08 7.49
C LEU A 66 6.01 -0.39 7.06
N LYS A 67 6.93 -0.14 8.01
CA LYS A 67 8.26 0.40 7.71
C LYS A 67 9.06 -0.53 6.80
N ILE A 68 9.03 -1.85 7.07
CA ILE A 68 9.69 -2.84 6.22
C ILE A 68 9.15 -2.80 4.78
N ILE A 69 7.82 -2.72 4.61
CA ILE A 69 7.19 -2.60 3.29
C ILE A 69 7.68 -1.34 2.57
N LEU A 70 7.69 -0.19 3.25
CA LEU A 70 8.13 1.07 2.64
C LEU A 70 9.62 1.09 2.32
N GLN A 71 10.47 0.51 3.16
CA GLN A 71 11.92 0.41 2.92
C GLN A 71 12.26 -0.49 1.73
N ALA A 72 11.48 -1.55 1.52
CA ALA A 72 11.63 -2.45 0.38
C ALA A 72 10.98 -1.92 -0.92
N SER A 73 10.20 -0.84 -0.81
CA SER A 73 9.44 -0.27 -1.91
C SER A 73 10.34 0.33 -2.99
N PRO A 74 9.98 0.19 -4.28
CA PRO A 74 10.57 0.99 -5.35
C PRO A 74 10.46 2.49 -5.08
N SER A 75 11.33 3.28 -5.70
CA SER A 75 11.19 4.75 -5.68
C SER A 75 9.82 5.15 -6.25
N PRO A 76 9.19 6.20 -5.71
CA PRO A 76 7.95 6.71 -6.27
C PRO A 76 8.14 7.24 -7.67
N ASP A 77 7.18 6.93 -8.54
CA ASP A 77 7.08 7.50 -9.88
C ASP A 77 6.86 9.02 -9.80
N GLN A 78 6.12 9.49 -8.80
CA GLN A 78 5.90 10.90 -8.54
C GLN A 78 5.62 11.19 -7.06
N ILE A 79 5.99 12.40 -6.64
CA ILE A 79 5.61 12.97 -5.33
C ILE A 79 4.48 13.97 -5.58
N LEU A 80 3.33 13.76 -4.94
CA LEU A 80 2.12 14.54 -5.11
C LEU A 80 1.67 15.16 -3.78
N GLN A 81 0.95 16.27 -3.85
CA GLN A 81 0.19 16.74 -2.69
C GLN A 81 -1.07 15.88 -2.50
N PRO A 82 -1.48 15.58 -1.26
CA PRO A 82 -2.65 14.75 -0.98
C PRO A 82 -3.96 15.52 -1.16
N THR A 83 -4.23 16.01 -2.38
CA THR A 83 -5.52 16.60 -2.71
C THR A 83 -6.44 15.54 -3.31
N PRO A 84 -7.79 15.65 -3.17
CA PRO A 84 -8.73 14.73 -3.80
C PRO A 84 -8.49 14.56 -5.31
N GLN A 85 -8.14 15.65 -6.01
CA GLN A 85 -7.80 15.62 -7.43
C GLN A 85 -6.55 14.77 -7.71
N ASN A 86 -5.48 14.96 -6.93
CA ASN A 86 -4.25 14.19 -7.08
C ASN A 86 -4.43 12.71 -6.70
N ILE A 87 -5.26 12.41 -5.71
CA ILE A 87 -5.63 11.03 -5.38
C ILE A 87 -6.43 10.42 -6.54
N ARG A 88 -7.37 11.15 -7.13
CA ARG A 88 -8.18 10.63 -8.23
C ARG A 88 -7.36 10.24 -9.46
N ILE A 89 -6.31 11.00 -9.81
CA ILE A 89 -5.48 10.69 -10.99
C ILE A 89 -4.63 9.43 -10.80
N THR A 90 -4.29 9.05 -9.55
CA THR A 90 -3.55 7.80 -9.27
C THR A 90 -4.45 6.55 -9.33
N ILE A 91 -5.74 6.71 -9.63
CA ILE A 91 -6.74 5.65 -9.80
C ILE A 91 -7.26 5.68 -11.25
N PRO A 92 -6.46 5.27 -12.22
CA PRO A 92 -6.81 5.43 -13.63
C PRO A 92 -7.99 4.56 -14.06
N ARG A 93 -8.24 3.43 -13.39
CA ARG A 93 -9.38 2.57 -13.69
C ARG A 93 -10.19 2.30 -12.42
N TRP A 94 -11.48 2.64 -12.49
CA TRP A 94 -12.46 2.23 -11.50
C TRP A 94 -13.69 1.69 -12.23
N THR A 95 -14.00 0.42 -12.03
CA THR A 95 -15.09 -0.22 -12.80
C THR A 95 -16.45 0.15 -12.20
N PRO A 96 -17.54 0.15 -12.99
CA PRO A 96 -18.90 0.32 -12.47
C PRO A 96 -19.44 -0.94 -11.76
N SER A 97 -18.58 -1.90 -11.41
CA SER A 97 -18.98 -3.16 -10.80
C SER A 97 -19.49 -2.97 -9.38
N LYS A 98 -20.57 -3.65 -9.01
CA LYS A 98 -21.02 -3.73 -7.61
C LYS A 98 -20.03 -4.40 -6.64
N TYR A 99 -18.96 -5.03 -7.16
CA TYR A 99 -17.93 -5.70 -6.38
C TYR A 99 -16.71 -4.81 -6.09
N HIS A 100 -16.75 -3.51 -6.43
CA HIS A 100 -15.71 -2.57 -6.04
C HIS A 100 -15.73 -2.28 -4.52
N SER A 101 -14.61 -1.83 -3.95
CA SER A 101 -14.54 -1.47 -2.52
C SER A 101 -15.49 -0.32 -2.13
N GLY A 102 -15.89 0.52 -3.08
CA GLY A 102 -16.76 1.68 -2.88
C GLY A 102 -16.90 2.47 -4.17
N ARG A 103 -17.76 3.49 -4.22
CA ARG A 103 -17.79 4.38 -5.39
C ARG A 103 -16.48 5.16 -5.43
N ILE A 104 -16.02 5.54 -6.63
CA ILE A 104 -14.74 6.24 -6.78
C ILE A 104 -14.66 7.52 -5.94
N ALA A 105 -15.75 8.27 -5.82
CA ALA A 105 -15.81 9.46 -4.97
C ALA A 105 -15.60 9.12 -3.49
N ASP A 106 -16.25 8.07 -2.99
CA ASP A 106 -16.12 7.61 -1.61
C ASP A 106 -14.68 7.13 -1.33
N ILE A 107 -14.06 6.43 -2.27
CA ILE A 107 -12.66 5.98 -2.16
C ILE A 107 -11.69 7.16 -2.12
N VAL A 108 -11.87 8.16 -2.99
CA VAL A 108 -11.02 9.35 -2.99
C VAL A 108 -11.13 10.11 -1.66
N THR A 109 -12.35 10.29 -1.14
CA THR A 109 -12.58 10.91 0.18
C THR A 109 -11.94 10.10 1.30
N ASP A 110 -12.15 8.78 1.32
CA ASP A 110 -11.62 7.90 2.35
C ASP A 110 -10.08 7.87 2.38
N VAL A 111 -9.44 7.83 1.20
CA VAL A 111 -7.98 7.96 1.08
C VAL A 111 -7.50 9.32 1.58
N TYR A 112 -8.18 10.40 1.18
CA TYR A 112 -7.85 11.75 1.63
C TYR A 112 -7.92 11.85 3.16
N GLU A 113 -9.01 11.40 3.79
CA GLU A 113 -9.19 11.46 5.24
C GLU A 113 -8.14 10.64 6.00
N LYS A 114 -7.80 9.44 5.51
CA LYS A 114 -6.75 8.60 6.11
C LYS A 114 -5.38 9.28 6.07
N ILE A 115 -5.05 9.92 4.94
CA ILE A 115 -3.82 10.69 4.79
C ILE A 115 -3.84 11.92 5.68
N ASP A 116 -4.95 12.66 5.68
CA ASP A 116 -5.05 13.92 6.41
C ASP A 116 -4.89 13.72 7.92
N ARG A 117 -5.55 12.70 8.46
CA ARG A 117 -5.49 12.26 9.86
C ARG A 117 -4.24 11.43 10.19
N ALA A 118 -3.34 11.21 9.22
CA ALA A 118 -2.13 10.40 9.36
C ALA A 118 -2.39 9.02 10.00
N LEU A 119 -3.47 8.35 9.61
CA LEU A 119 -3.87 7.06 10.20
C LEU A 119 -2.90 5.96 9.75
N PRO A 120 -2.06 5.41 10.65
CA PRO A 120 -1.10 4.38 10.24
C PRO A 120 -1.82 3.10 9.85
N GLY A 121 -1.38 2.48 8.77
CA GLY A 121 -1.97 1.24 8.30
C GLY A 121 -1.64 0.92 6.84
N ILE A 122 -2.18 -0.22 6.42
CA ILE A 122 -2.27 -0.60 5.01
C ILE A 122 -3.74 -0.74 4.66
N TYR A 123 -4.17 -0.06 3.60
CA TYR A 123 -5.56 0.01 3.17
C TYR A 123 -5.67 -0.45 1.73
N ILE A 124 -6.68 -1.29 1.46
CA ILE A 124 -6.77 -2.05 0.22
C ILE A 124 -8.07 -1.68 -0.50
N TYR A 125 -7.94 -1.31 -1.76
CA TYR A 125 -9.05 -0.89 -2.60
C TYR A 125 -9.06 -1.71 -3.89
N ASN A 126 -10.18 -2.39 -4.15
CA ASN A 126 -10.38 -3.21 -5.33
C ASN A 126 -11.34 -2.51 -6.28
N SER A 127 -10.97 -2.40 -7.55
CA SER A 127 -11.87 -1.84 -8.56
C SER A 127 -13.04 -2.79 -8.91
N ASN A 128 -12.92 -4.09 -8.63
CA ASN A 128 -13.91 -5.14 -8.93
C ASN A 128 -13.54 -6.53 -8.33
N LEU A 129 -13.72 -6.75 -7.02
CA LEU A 129 -13.43 -8.05 -6.40
C LEU A 129 -14.59 -9.05 -6.61
N ASN A 130 -14.85 -9.44 -7.86
CA ASN A 130 -15.96 -10.34 -8.19
C ASN A 130 -15.66 -11.80 -7.77
N PRO A 131 -16.33 -12.34 -6.73
CA PRO A 131 -16.05 -13.70 -6.27
C PRO A 131 -16.58 -14.78 -7.22
N LYS A 132 -17.51 -14.44 -8.12
CA LYS A 132 -18.13 -15.38 -9.06
C LYS A 132 -17.34 -15.53 -10.37
N ASN A 133 -16.52 -14.54 -10.71
CA ASN A 133 -15.72 -14.57 -11.92
C ASN A 133 -14.37 -13.91 -11.67
N ALA A 134 -13.39 -14.73 -11.31
CA ALA A 134 -12.01 -14.32 -11.07
C ALA A 134 -11.30 -13.76 -12.32
N ARG A 135 -11.85 -13.95 -13.53
CA ARG A 135 -11.33 -13.33 -14.76
C ARG A 135 -11.82 -11.90 -14.97
N SER A 136 -12.76 -11.43 -14.14
CA SER A 136 -13.21 -10.04 -14.23
C SER A 136 -12.03 -9.12 -13.93
N LEU A 137 -11.84 -8.10 -14.76
CA LEU A 137 -10.79 -7.11 -14.54
C LEU A 137 -10.95 -6.47 -13.15
N ASN A 138 -9.94 -6.65 -12.30
CA ASN A 138 -9.85 -6.09 -10.95
C ASN A 138 -8.47 -5.47 -10.76
N ASP A 139 -8.43 -4.15 -10.66
CA ASP A 139 -7.22 -3.41 -10.30
C ASP A 139 -7.15 -3.26 -8.78
N LEU A 140 -6.03 -3.69 -8.21
CA LEU A 140 -5.74 -3.64 -6.79
C LEU A 140 -4.92 -2.38 -6.50
N TYR A 141 -5.45 -1.55 -5.61
CA TYR A 141 -4.77 -0.37 -5.10
C TYR A 141 -4.48 -0.52 -3.62
N VAL A 142 -3.32 -0.04 -3.20
CA VAL A 142 -2.85 -0.17 -1.83
C VAL A 142 -2.32 1.17 -1.33
N LEU A 143 -2.82 1.63 -0.18
CA LEU A 143 -2.31 2.78 0.55
C LEU A 143 -1.55 2.29 1.78
N VAL A 144 -0.29 2.69 1.93
CA VAL A 144 0.52 2.42 3.12
C VAL A 144 0.84 3.77 3.78
N ILE A 145 0.47 3.92 5.05
CA ILE A 145 0.76 5.08 5.87
C ILE A 145 1.52 4.61 7.11
N VAL A 146 2.70 5.17 7.35
CA VAL A 146 3.40 5.03 8.61
C VAL A 146 4.25 6.27 8.87
N GLU A 147 4.04 6.89 10.05
CA GLU A 147 4.70 8.14 10.42
C GLU A 147 4.49 9.20 9.34
N ASN A 148 5.57 9.79 8.81
CA ASN A 148 5.52 10.81 7.76
C ASN A 148 5.60 10.23 6.34
N SER A 149 5.53 8.90 6.20
CA SER A 149 5.65 8.23 4.91
C SER A 149 4.30 7.70 4.44
N ILE A 150 3.85 8.24 3.30
CA ILE A 150 2.59 7.87 2.67
C ILE A 150 2.89 7.39 1.26
N ARG A 151 2.52 6.14 0.96
CA ARG A 151 2.74 5.52 -0.34
C ARG A 151 1.45 4.92 -0.89
N TRP A 152 1.12 5.29 -2.12
CA TRP A 152 0.03 4.73 -2.90
C TRP A 152 0.58 3.83 -3.99
N TYR A 153 -0.01 2.65 -4.18
CA TYR A 153 0.38 1.68 -5.19
C TYR A 153 -0.79 1.34 -6.10
N ASP A 154 -0.55 1.34 -7.41
CA ASP A 154 -1.35 0.63 -8.40
C ASP A 154 -0.62 -0.68 -8.71
N ILE A 155 -1.09 -1.78 -8.11
CA ILE A 155 -0.41 -3.08 -8.17
C ILE A 155 -0.38 -3.61 -9.61
N ASN A 156 -1.48 -3.46 -10.33
CA ASN A 156 -1.65 -4.01 -11.67
C ASN A 156 -0.81 -3.25 -12.70
N ARG A 157 -0.68 -1.92 -12.55
CA ARG A 157 0.17 -1.08 -13.41
C ARG A 157 1.62 -1.00 -12.96
N ARG A 158 1.95 -1.54 -11.79
CA ARG A 158 3.30 -1.58 -11.23
C ARG A 158 3.90 -0.18 -11.07
N CYS A 159 3.08 0.77 -10.63
CA CYS A 159 3.50 2.13 -10.32
C CYS A 159 3.04 2.56 -8.93
N ASN A 160 3.68 3.60 -8.42
CA ASN A 160 3.53 4.05 -7.05
C ASN A 160 3.78 5.57 -6.90
N TYR A 161 3.10 6.18 -5.95
CA TYR A 161 3.11 7.63 -5.73
C TYR A 161 3.39 7.92 -4.25
N SER A 162 4.21 8.94 -3.99
CA SER A 162 4.33 9.53 -2.66
C SER A 162 3.26 10.59 -2.49
N PHE A 163 2.66 10.65 -1.31
CA PHE A 163 1.97 11.85 -0.88
C PHE A 163 2.77 12.58 0.19
N SER A 164 2.99 13.88 0.00
CA SER A 164 3.63 14.75 0.98
C SER A 164 2.84 16.05 1.08
N LYS A 165 2.48 16.45 2.30
CA LYS A 165 1.94 17.80 2.53
C LYS A 165 3.08 18.80 2.29
N PRO A 166 2.81 19.97 1.68
CA PRO A 166 3.82 21.02 1.58
C PRO A 166 4.30 21.39 2.98
N THR A 167 5.61 21.37 3.20
CA THR A 167 6.20 21.98 4.39
C THR A 167 5.93 23.47 4.28
N ILE A 168 5.06 24.01 5.12
CA ILE A 168 4.97 25.47 5.27
C ILE A 168 6.30 25.88 5.91
N THR A 169 7.22 26.42 5.11
CA THR A 169 8.36 27.14 5.65
C THR A 169 7.83 28.46 6.20
N GLU A 170 7.99 28.71 7.50
CA GLU A 170 7.63 29.95 8.20
C GLU A 170 8.53 31.14 7.78
N GLU A 171 8.79 31.35 6.49
CA GLU A 171 9.70 32.41 5.99
C GLU A 171 8.98 33.57 5.29
N VAL A 172 7.71 33.86 5.61
CA VAL A 172 6.97 34.99 4.97
C VAL A 172 6.45 36.05 5.96
N TYR A 173 6.82 36.01 7.24
CA TYR A 173 6.39 37.03 8.22
C TYR A 173 7.45 38.05 8.66
N THR A 174 8.61 38.14 8.02
CA THR A 174 9.67 39.10 8.42
C THR A 174 9.89 40.30 7.49
N HIS A 175 9.10 40.48 6.43
CA HIS A 175 9.31 41.59 5.47
C HIS A 175 8.28 42.73 5.49
N VAL A 176 7.39 42.81 6.49
CA VAL A 176 6.42 43.93 6.58
C VAL A 176 6.65 44.86 7.77
N GLU A 177 7.44 44.49 8.78
CA GLU A 177 7.61 45.34 9.98
C GLU A 177 8.80 46.33 9.93
N ASN A 178 9.71 46.24 8.96
CA ASN A 178 10.85 47.17 8.85
C ASN A 178 10.64 48.33 7.86
N SER A 179 9.42 48.55 7.40
CA SER A 179 9.07 49.69 6.51
C SER A 179 8.35 50.84 7.23
N PHE A 180 8.21 50.76 8.56
CA PHE A 180 7.57 51.77 9.41
C PHE A 180 8.40 52.13 10.65
N MET A 181 9.72 52.27 10.50
CA MET A 181 10.54 53.10 11.37
C MET A 181 11.44 54.02 10.55
#